data_AF-A0A9D0ZCZ2-F1
#
_entry.id   AF-A0A9D0ZCZ2-F1
#
_cell.length_a   1.000
_cell.length_b   1.000
_cell.length_c   1.000
_cell.angle_alpha   90.00
_cell.angle_beta   90.00
_cell.angle_gamma   90.00
#
_symmetry.space_group_name_H-M   'P 1'
#
loop_
_entity.id
_entity.type
_entity.pdbx_description
1 polymer ?
#
loop_
_entity_poly.entity_id
_entity_poly.type
_entity_poly.pdbx_seq_one_letter_code
_entity_poly.pdbx_strand_id
1 'polypeptide(L)'
;MRLAVFSDTHGFPDYLIPAVRRVRPDILVHLGDGIRDTAALEREFPELPLHIVSGNCDFASRAPDTDIFFAGAVKVFAAHGHRYGVKSTLDPLLNSAHFAGAQLVLYG
;
A
#
# COMPACT_ATOMS: atom_id res chain seq x y z
N MET A 1 -1.33 2.34 -17.30
CA MET A 1 -1.65 2.56 -15.89
C MET A 1 -0.39 2.44 -15.07
N ARG A 2 -0.16 3.32 -14.09
CA ARG A 2 1.00 3.34 -13.21
C ARG A 2 0.55 3.44 -11.76
N LEU A 3 1.07 2.57 -10.91
CA LEU A 3 0.95 2.67 -9.47
C LEU A 3 2.26 3.23 -8.92
N ALA A 4 2.18 4.21 -8.01
CA ALA A 4 3.30 4.51 -7.12
C ALA A 4 3.05 3.80 -5.79
N VAL A 5 3.95 2.87 -5.47
CA VAL A 5 3.84 2.04 -4.26
C VAL A 5 4.94 2.46 -3.29
N PHE A 6 4.54 2.80 -2.08
CA PHE A 6 5.39 3.19 -0.97
C PHE A 6 5.15 2.24 0.22
N SER A 7 6.11 2.15 1.13
CA SER A 7 6.00 1.42 2.40
C SER A 7 7.06 1.94 3.35
N ASP A 8 6.88 1.70 4.65
CA ASP A 8 7.93 1.84 5.65
C ASP A 8 8.58 3.22 5.63
N THR A 9 7.76 4.26 5.49
CA THR A 9 8.26 5.64 5.52
C THR A 9 8.79 6.02 6.89
N HIS A 10 8.30 5.41 7.96
CA HIS A 10 8.77 5.59 9.34
C HIS A 10 8.99 7.06 9.76
N GLY A 11 8.16 7.98 9.28
CA GLY A 11 8.23 9.41 9.61
C GLY A 11 9.12 10.24 8.68
N PHE A 12 9.55 9.71 7.55
CA PHE A 12 10.41 10.39 6.57
C PHE A 12 9.70 10.61 5.22
N PRO A 13 8.65 11.45 5.13
CA PRO A 13 7.82 11.62 3.93
C PRO A 13 8.46 12.41 2.77
N ASP A 14 9.65 12.98 2.96
CA ASP A 14 10.21 14.02 2.07
C ASP A 14 10.35 13.58 0.60
N TYR A 15 10.47 12.28 0.35
CA TYR A 15 10.60 11.71 -0.99
C TYR A 15 9.27 11.41 -1.67
N LEU A 16 8.14 11.38 -0.94
CA LEU A 16 6.85 10.98 -1.47
C LEU A 16 6.38 11.93 -2.59
N ILE A 17 6.29 13.23 -2.29
CA ILE A 17 5.81 14.23 -3.25
C ILE A 17 6.72 14.34 -4.49
N PRO A 18 8.06 14.45 -4.36
CA PRO A 18 8.94 14.46 -5.52
C PRO A 18 8.81 13.20 -6.38
N ALA A 19 8.67 12.01 -5.77
CA ALA A 19 8.49 10.77 -6.49
C ALA A 19 7.18 10.76 -7.30
N VAL A 20 6.06 11.17 -6.69
CA VAL A 20 4.75 11.26 -7.36
C VAL A 20 4.80 12.27 -8.51
N ARG A 21 5.36 13.47 -8.32
CA ARG A 21 5.50 14.48 -9.40
C ARG A 21 6.34 13.97 -10.57
N ARG A 22 7.39 13.19 -10.28
CA ARG A 22 8.27 12.62 -11.32
C ARG A 22 7.58 11.51 -12.10
N VAL A 23 6.95 10.58 -11.39
CA VAL A 23 6.36 9.36 -11.98
C VAL A 23 5.01 9.67 -12.65
N ARG A 24 4.24 10.62 -12.11
CA ARG A 24 2.85 10.91 -12.48
C ARG A 24 2.01 9.63 -12.53
N PRO A 25 1.81 8.96 -11.37
CA PRO A 25 1.03 7.74 -11.27
C PRO A 25 -0.47 8.01 -11.42
N ASP A 26 -1.22 6.95 -11.70
CA ASP A 26 -2.69 6.98 -11.72
C ASP A 26 -3.29 6.59 -10.35
N ILE A 27 -2.54 5.82 -9.53
CA ILE A 27 -2.95 5.32 -8.22
C ILE A 27 -1.76 5.39 -7.26
N LEU A 28 -2.01 5.77 -6.01
CA LEU A 28 -1.07 5.75 -4.91
C LEU A 28 -1.37 4.57 -3.97
N VAL A 29 -0.32 3.91 -3.49
CA VAL A 29 -0.43 2.82 -2.50
C VAL A 29 0.62 3.03 -1.41
N HIS A 30 0.21 2.91 -0.14
CA HIS A 30 1.13 2.85 1.00
C HIS A 30 0.91 1.56 1.80
N LEU A 31 1.96 0.73 1.91
CA LEU A 31 1.88 -0.62 2.47
C LEU A 31 2.07 -0.69 3.99
N GLY A 32 2.01 0.46 4.67
CA GLY A 32 2.06 0.55 6.14
C GLY A 32 3.42 0.99 6.67
N ASP A 33 3.55 0.98 7.99
CA ASP A 33 4.71 1.44 8.77
C ASP A 33 5.08 2.90 8.46
N GLY A 34 4.09 3.79 8.62
CA GLY A 34 4.22 5.21 8.33
C GLY A 34 2.95 5.84 7.74
N ILE A 35 1.76 5.27 7.98
CA ILE A 35 0.52 5.76 7.35
C ILE A 35 0.23 7.25 7.58
N ARG A 36 0.75 7.84 8.66
CA ARG A 36 0.56 9.28 8.94
C ARG A 36 1.23 10.17 7.91
N ASP A 37 2.29 9.66 7.28
CA ASP A 37 3.05 10.34 6.23
C ASP A 37 2.23 10.50 4.94
N THR A 38 1.21 9.66 4.73
CA THR A 38 0.34 9.74 3.56
C THR A 38 -0.57 10.95 3.58
N ALA A 39 -0.75 11.61 4.73
CA ALA A 39 -1.50 12.88 4.79
C ALA A 39 -0.91 13.96 3.86
N ALA A 40 0.41 13.91 3.61
CA ALA A 40 1.04 14.79 2.63
C ALA A 40 0.61 14.46 1.19
N LEU A 41 0.46 13.17 0.86
CA LEU A 41 -0.02 12.70 -0.43
C LEU A 41 -1.48 13.10 -0.66
N GLU A 42 -2.35 12.85 0.33
CA GLU A 42 -3.79 13.20 0.24
C GLU A 42 -4.01 14.70 0.05
N ARG A 43 -3.20 15.53 0.71
CA ARG A 43 -3.29 16.99 0.60
C ARG A 43 -2.80 17.51 -0.74
N GLU A 44 -1.71 16.96 -1.27
CA GLU A 44 -1.07 17.44 -2.50
C GLU A 44 -1.72 16.89 -3.77
N PHE A 45 -2.22 15.65 -3.72
CA PHE A 45 -2.83 14.93 -4.86
C PHE A 45 -4.22 14.37 -4.50
N PRO A 46 -5.17 15.21 -4.06
CA PRO A 46 -6.49 14.75 -3.61
C PRO A 46 -7.31 14.04 -4.71
N GLU A 47 -6.95 14.22 -5.97
CA GLU A 47 -7.57 13.58 -7.12
C GLU A 47 -7.09 12.15 -7.37
N LEU A 48 -5.94 11.75 -6.83
CA LEU A 48 -5.39 10.41 -7.01
C LEU A 48 -5.97 9.45 -5.96
N PRO A 49 -6.51 8.30 -6.36
CA PRO A 49 -6.88 7.25 -5.41
C PRO A 49 -5.68 6.84 -4.58
N LEU A 50 -5.83 6.86 -3.25
CA LEU A 50 -4.82 6.43 -2.30
C LEU A 50 -5.33 5.20 -1.53
N HIS A 51 -4.62 4.07 -1.70
CA HIS A 51 -4.84 2.85 -0.95
C HIS A 51 -3.83 2.74 0.18
N ILE A 52 -4.29 2.58 1.41
CA ILE A 52 -3.43 2.43 2.59
C ILE A 52 -3.78 1.17 3.36
N VAL A 53 -2.77 0.47 3.84
CA VAL A 53 -2.93 -0.65 4.78
C VAL A 53 -2.08 -0.41 6.02
N SER A 54 -2.49 -0.99 7.14
CA SER A 54 -1.78 -0.85 8.41
C SER A 54 -0.58 -1.78 8.48
N GLY A 55 0.58 -1.22 8.82
CA GLY A 55 1.77 -1.97 9.24
C GLY A 55 1.76 -2.26 10.74
N ASN A 56 2.77 -3.00 11.20
CA ASN A 56 2.90 -3.36 12.63
C ASN A 56 3.32 -2.18 13.51
N CYS A 57 3.96 -1.15 12.95
CA CYS A 57 4.36 0.07 13.65
C CYS A 57 3.28 1.16 13.61
N ASP A 58 2.19 0.97 12.87
CA ASP A 58 1.07 1.92 12.80
C ASP A 58 0.09 1.73 13.97
N PHE A 59 0.57 1.97 15.19
CA PHE A 59 -0.24 1.78 16.40
C PHE A 59 -1.50 2.67 16.40
N ALA A 60 -2.62 2.06 16.80
CA ALA A 60 -3.95 2.68 16.84
C ALA A 60 -4.46 3.19 15.47
N SER A 61 -3.86 2.72 14.38
CA SER A 61 -4.39 2.90 13.03
C SER A 61 -5.81 2.35 12.90
N ARG A 62 -6.62 3.03 12.08
CA ARG A 62 -7.92 2.54 11.61
C ARG A 62 -7.86 2.06 10.16
N ALA A 63 -6.70 2.13 9.52
CA ALA A 63 -6.49 1.59 8.19
C ALA A 63 -6.67 0.06 8.24
N PRO A 64 -7.19 -0.56 7.16
CA PRO A 64 -7.38 -1.99 7.14
C PRO A 64 -6.03 -2.73 7.13
N ASP A 65 -6.02 -3.97 7.62
CA ASP A 65 -4.86 -4.86 7.52
C ASP A 65 -4.56 -5.29 6.07
N THR A 66 -5.58 -5.23 5.21
CA THR A 66 -5.54 -5.66 3.83
C THR A 66 -6.53 -4.84 3.02
N ASP A 67 -6.13 -4.43 1.83
CA ASP A 67 -6.98 -3.74 0.87
C ASP A 67 -7.01 -4.50 -0.47
N ILE A 68 -8.19 -4.57 -1.08
CA ILE A 68 -8.40 -5.23 -2.36
C ILE A 68 -9.07 -4.23 -3.30
N PHE A 69 -8.37 -3.86 -4.37
CA PHE A 69 -8.81 -2.85 -5.31
C PHE A 69 -8.47 -3.24 -6.75
N PHE A 70 -8.96 -2.47 -7.72
CA PHE A 70 -8.68 -2.69 -9.13
C PHE A 70 -7.75 -1.62 -9.68
N ALA A 71 -6.63 -2.05 -10.24
CA ALA A 71 -5.81 -1.26 -11.13
C ALA A 71 -6.18 -1.61 -12.58
N GLY A 72 -7.23 -0.94 -13.08
CA GLY A 72 -7.81 -1.27 -14.39
C GLY A 72 -8.50 -2.63 -14.33
N ALA A 73 -8.06 -3.59 -15.16
CA ALA A 73 -8.59 -4.95 -15.14
C ALA A 73 -7.89 -5.88 -14.11
N VAL A 74 -6.82 -5.39 -13.46
CA VAL A 74 -6.03 -6.19 -12.51
C VAL A 74 -6.57 -5.98 -11.10
N LYS A 75 -7.05 -7.04 -10.46
CA LYS A 75 -7.39 -7.05 -9.04
C LYS A 75 -6.10 -7.19 -8.23
N VAL A 76 -5.86 -6.21 -7.36
CA VAL A 76 -4.69 -6.10 -6.51
C VAL A 76 -5.07 -6.48 -5.08
N PHE A 77 -4.20 -7.26 -4.43
CA PHE A 77 -4.25 -7.55 -3.00
C PHE A 77 -3.07 -6.84 -2.34
N ALA A 78 -3.34 -5.87 -1.48
CA ALA A 78 -2.33 -5.12 -0.75
C ALA A 78 -2.41 -5.44 0.75
N ALA A 79 -1.28 -5.69 1.38
CA ALA A 79 -1.17 -5.88 2.83
C ALA A 79 0.24 -5.51 3.27
N HIS A 80 0.46 -5.09 4.52
CA HIS A 80 1.84 -4.90 5.00
C HIS A 80 2.59 -6.23 4.97
N GLY A 81 1.97 -7.31 5.43
CA GLY A 81 2.55 -8.67 5.36
C GLY A 81 2.90 -9.26 6.73
N HIS A 82 3.07 -8.44 7.78
CA HIS A 82 3.33 -8.92 9.13
C HIS A 82 2.28 -9.93 9.63
N ARG A 83 1.00 -9.72 9.31
CA ARG A 83 -0.11 -10.63 9.65
C ARG A 83 -0.11 -11.93 8.87
N TYR A 84 0.61 -11.97 7.77
CA TYR A 84 0.76 -13.15 6.90
C TYR A 84 2.07 -13.90 7.14
N GLY A 85 2.91 -13.44 8.08
CA GLY A 85 4.17 -14.11 8.41
C GLY A 85 5.19 -14.09 7.27
N VAL A 86 5.18 -13.04 6.44
CA VAL A 86 6.02 -12.93 5.22
C VAL A 86 7.53 -13.07 5.47
N LYS A 87 7.99 -12.83 6.70
CA LYS A 87 9.40 -13.04 7.10
C LYS A 87 9.79 -14.53 7.19
N SER A 88 8.81 -15.42 7.28
CA SER A 88 9.02 -16.87 7.37
C SER A 88 8.68 -17.57 6.05
N THR A 89 7.54 -17.23 5.44
CA THR A 89 7.09 -17.78 4.15
C THR A 89 6.07 -16.84 3.51
N LEU A 90 5.93 -16.90 2.18
CA LEU A 90 4.92 -16.16 1.44
C LEU A 90 3.59 -16.92 1.30
N ASP A 91 3.52 -18.20 1.67
CA ASP A 91 2.35 -19.05 1.41
C ASP A 91 1.03 -18.47 1.96
N PRO A 92 0.95 -17.96 3.21
CA PRO A 92 -0.30 -17.42 3.74
C PRO A 92 -0.78 -16.18 2.96
N LEU A 93 0.16 -15.32 2.53
CA LEU A 93 -0.14 -14.14 1.73
C LEU A 93 -0.62 -14.53 0.33
N LEU A 94 0.13 -15.40 -0.35
CA LEU A 94 -0.20 -15.85 -1.72
C LEU A 94 -1.49 -16.66 -1.76
N ASN A 95 -1.75 -17.52 -0.77
CA ASN A 95 -3.02 -18.24 -0.66
C ASN A 95 -4.19 -17.28 -0.46
N SER A 96 -4.03 -16.29 0.43
CA SER A 96 -5.08 -15.28 0.68
C SER A 96 -5.38 -14.45 -0.56
N ALA A 97 -4.34 -14.02 -1.29
CA ALA A 97 -4.48 -13.33 -2.56
C ALA A 97 -5.13 -14.21 -3.64
N HIS A 98 -4.76 -15.50 -3.72
CA HIS A 98 -5.35 -16.46 -4.64
C HIS A 98 -6.84 -16.65 -4.38
N PHE A 99 -7.25 -16.87 -3.13
CA PHE A 99 -8.67 -17.00 -2.77
C PHE A 99 -9.46 -15.69 -2.96
N ALA A 100 -8.81 -14.53 -2.85
CA ALA A 100 -9.41 -13.25 -3.21
C ALA A 100 -9.56 -13.04 -4.74
N GLY A 101 -8.98 -13.92 -5.55
CA GLY A 101 -8.94 -13.82 -7.01
C GLY A 101 -8.06 -12.67 -7.50
N ALA A 102 -7.06 -12.26 -6.71
CA ALA A 102 -6.14 -11.21 -7.09
C ALA A 102 -5.10 -11.72 -8.10
N GLN A 103 -4.73 -10.88 -9.06
CA GLN A 103 -3.67 -11.15 -10.03
C GLN A 103 -2.35 -10.46 -9.68
N LEU A 104 -2.38 -9.49 -8.76
CA LEU A 104 -1.20 -8.78 -8.25
C LEU A 104 -1.24 -8.74 -6.73
N VAL A 105 -0.10 -9.00 -6.09
CA VAL A 105 0.08 -8.85 -4.65
C VAL A 105 1.11 -7.76 -4.40
N LEU A 106 0.80 -6.84 -3.47
CA LEU A 106 1.71 -5.82 -2.97
C LEU A 106 1.92 -6.02 -1.46
N TYR A 107 3.16 -6.07 -1.02
CA TYR A 107 3.50 -6.15 0.42
C TYR A 107 4.79 -5.39 0.77
N GLY A 108 4.90 -5.02 2.05
CA GLY A 108 5.94 -4.17 2.64
C GLY A 108 6.88 -4.92 3.57
#